data_AF-A0A1V4QZS6-F1
#
_entry.id   AF-A0A1V4QZS6-F1
#
_cell.length_a   1.000
_cell.length_b   1.000
_cell.length_c   1.000
_cell.angle_alpha   90.00
_cell.angle_beta   90.00
_cell.angle_gamma   90.00
#
_symmetry.space_group_name_H-M   'P 1'
#
loop_
_entity.id
_entity.type
_entity.pdbx_description
1 polymer ?
#
loop_
_entity_poly.entity_id
_entity_poly.type
_entity_poly.pdbx_seq_one_letter_code
_entity_poly.pdbx_strand_id
1 'polypeptide(L)' 'MQSKTMSRKPNYETLRQETGFRWFVGSTYLALLEITGIPIKEFNLHPKACIEAYRKGRPLIREL' A
#
# COMPACT_ATOMS: atom_id res chain seq x y z
N MET A 1 29.33 40.51 7.54
CA MET A 1 27.88 40.58 7.19
C MET A 1 27.43 39.19 6.80
N GLN A 2 26.72 38.47 7.66
CA GLN A 2 26.27 37.10 7.36
C GLN A 2 25.06 37.16 6.41
N SER A 3 25.22 36.60 5.21
CA SER A 3 24.13 36.39 4.26
C SER A 3 23.27 35.23 4.76
N LYS A 4 22.04 35.57 5.18
CA LYS A 4 21.01 34.66 5.69
C LYS A 4 20.66 33.65 4.59
N THR A 5 20.91 32.36 4.82
CA THR A 5 20.48 31.29 3.91
C THR A 5 18.97 31.35 3.79
N MET A 6 18.44 31.82 2.66
CA MET A 6 17.00 31.82 2.42
C MET A 6 16.53 30.37 2.35
N SER A 7 15.79 29.93 3.37
CA SER A 7 15.05 28.68 3.33
C SER A 7 14.12 28.74 2.11
N ARG A 8 14.45 27.98 1.06
CA ARG A 8 13.58 27.76 -0.10
C ARG A 8 12.34 27.03 0.40
N LYS A 9 11.33 27.78 0.81
CA LYS A 9 10.02 27.21 1.11
C LYS A 9 9.41 26.69 -0.21
N PRO A 10 8.83 25.49 -0.23
CA PRO A 10 8.19 24.97 -1.43
C PRO A 10 7.05 25.88 -1.89
N ASN A 11 6.89 26.06 -3.20
CA ASN A 11 5.71 26.73 -3.74
C ASN A 11 4.52 25.75 -3.71
N TYR A 12 3.70 25.85 -2.66
CA TYR A 12 2.58 24.95 -2.45
C TYR A 12 1.44 25.11 -3.47
N GLU A 13 1.33 26.24 -4.17
CA GLU A 13 0.31 26.43 -5.22
C GLU A 13 0.67 25.61 -6.46
N THR A 14 1.93 25.69 -6.92
CA THR A 14 2.45 24.89 -8.03
C THR A 14 2.38 23.40 -7.71
N LEU A 15 2.80 23.00 -6.50
CA LEU A 15 2.78 21.58 -6.11
C LEU A 15 1.37 21.00 -6.11
N ARG A 16 0.34 21.74 -5.68
CA ARG A 16 -1.06 21.27 -5.73
C ARG A 16 -1.59 21.11 -7.16
N GLN A 17 -1.09 21.92 -8.11
CA GLN A 17 -1.47 21.80 -9.52
C GLN A 17 -0.74 20.64 -10.21
N GLU A 18 0.54 20.43 -9.89
CA GLU A 18 1.35 19.34 -10.44
C GLU A 18 0.98 17.97 -9.84
N THR A 19 0.53 17.93 -8.59
CA THR A 19 0.06 16.71 -7.93
C THR A 19 -1.45 16.57 -8.09
N GLY A 20 -1.87 15.99 -9.23
CA GLY A 20 -3.25 15.54 -9.40
C GLY A 20 -3.68 14.60 -8.27
N PHE A 21 -4.92 14.75 -7.77
CA PHE A 21 -5.49 13.82 -6.79
C PHE A 21 -5.44 12.39 -7.35
N ARG A 22 -4.78 11.49 -6.62
CA ARG A 22 -4.71 10.06 -6.94
C ARG A 22 -5.33 9.29 -5.80
N TRP A 23 -6.24 8.39 -6.14
CA TRP A 23 -6.83 7.43 -5.22
C TRP A 23 -6.66 6.02 -5.78
N PHE A 24 -6.54 5.06 -4.88
CA PHE A 24 -6.46 3.65 -5.22
C PHE A 24 -7.26 2.88 -4.17
N VAL A 25 -8.12 1.98 -4.62
CA VAL A 25 -8.79 1.01 -3.76
C VAL A 25 -8.00 -0.29 -3.87
N GLY A 26 -7.36 -0.66 -2.78
CA GLY A 26 -6.55 -1.86 -2.67
C GLY A 26 -7.19 -2.88 -1.77
N SER A 27 -6.82 -4.13 -2.01
CA SER A 27 -7.22 -5.26 -1.18
C SER A 27 -6.18 -5.47 -0.09
N THR A 28 -6.63 -5.68 1.14
CA THR A 28 -5.74 -5.93 2.29
C THR A 28 -5.44 -7.44 2.40
N TYR A 29 -4.53 -7.81 3.30
CA TYR A 29 -4.26 -9.22 3.58
C TYR A 29 -5.51 -9.98 4.03
N LEU A 30 -6.49 -9.31 4.66
CA LEU A 30 -7.76 -9.93 5.06
C LEU A 30 -8.57 -10.42 3.86
N ALA A 31 -8.56 -9.67 2.75
CA ALA A 31 -9.20 -10.12 1.51
C ALA A 31 -8.51 -11.38 0.95
N LEU A 32 -7.18 -11.47 1.08
CA LEU A 32 -6.44 -12.67 0.69
C LEU A 32 -6.82 -13.86 1.58
N LEU A 33 -6.99 -13.66 2.90
CA LEU A 33 -7.41 -14.71 3.82
C LEU A 33 -8.81 -15.22 3.49
N GLU A 34 -9.75 -14.32 3.23
CA GLU A 34 -11.13 -14.68 2.85
C GLU A 34 -11.14 -15.53 1.59
N ILE A 35 -10.45 -15.07 0.54
CA ILE A 35 -10.43 -15.75 -0.77
C ILE A 35 -9.70 -17.09 -0.72
N THR A 36 -8.63 -17.20 0.07
CA THR A 36 -7.84 -18.44 0.16
C THR A 36 -8.35 -19.40 1.22
N GLY A 37 -9.25 -18.96 2.10
CA GLY A 37 -9.74 -19.74 3.24
C GLY A 37 -8.67 -20.02 4.30
N ILE A 38 -7.51 -19.36 4.24
CA ILE A 38 -6.42 -19.59 5.19
C ILE A 38 -6.79 -18.95 6.54
N PRO A 39 -6.82 -19.72 7.65
CA PRO A 39 -7.13 -19.17 8.96
C PRO A 39 -6.12 -18.09 9.36
N ILE A 40 -6.59 -17.00 9.95
CA ILE A 40 -5.71 -15.91 10.41
C ILE A 40 -4.62 -16.38 11.39
N LYS A 41 -4.95 -17.38 12.22
CA LYS A 41 -3.99 -18.02 13.14
C LYS A 41 -2.86 -18.72 12.36
N GLU A 42 -3.20 -19.49 11.32
CA GLU A 42 -2.22 -20.17 10.47
C GLU A 42 -1.34 -19.16 9.73
N PHE A 43 -1.96 -18.14 9.14
CA PHE A 43 -1.26 -17.05 8.46
C PHE A 43 -0.22 -16.36 9.37
N ASN A 44 -0.58 -16.08 10.62
CA ASN A 44 0.28 -15.38 11.57
C ASN A 44 1.39 -16.26 12.17
N LEU A 45 1.13 -17.55 12.37
CA LEU A 45 2.05 -18.46 13.07
C LEU A 45 2.94 -19.28 12.13
N HIS A 46 2.54 -19.46 10.88
CA HIS A 46 3.23 -20.32 9.92
C HIS A 46 3.61 -19.57 8.64
N PRO A 47 4.92 -19.27 8.44
CA PRO A 47 5.38 -18.51 7.27
C PRO A 47 4.96 -19.10 5.93
N LYS A 48 4.85 -20.44 5.84
CA LYS A 48 4.36 -21.12 4.63
C LYS A 48 2.91 -20.74 4.30
N ALA A 49 2.03 -20.68 5.30
CA ALA A 49 0.64 -20.28 5.12
C ALA A 49 0.54 -18.80 4.69
N CYS A 50 1.37 -17.93 5.26
CA CYS A 50 1.48 -16.54 4.82
C CYS A 50 1.86 -16.42 3.34
N ILE A 51 2.92 -17.12 2.91
CA ILE A 51 3.38 -17.12 1.53
C ILE A 51 2.30 -17.66 0.58
N GLU A 52 1.63 -18.75 0.96
CA GLU A 52 0.53 -19.34 0.21
C GLU A 52 -0.63 -18.36 0.01
N ALA A 53 -1.04 -17.64 1.06
CA ALA A 53 -2.12 -16.64 0.99
C ALA A 53 -1.82 -15.57 -0.06
N TYR A 54 -0.59 -15.07 -0.11
CA TYR A 54 -0.17 -14.08 -1.10
C TYR A 54 -0.02 -14.66 -2.50
N ARG A 55 0.57 -15.85 -2.66
CA ARG A 55 0.78 -16.47 -3.98
C ARG A 55 -0.53 -16.82 -4.67
N LYS A 56 -1.51 -17.33 -3.92
CA LYS A 56 -2.81 -17.74 -4.45
C LYS A 56 -3.83 -16.60 -4.48
N GLY A 57 -3.87 -15.78 -3.43
CA GLY A 57 -4.89 -14.74 -3.31
C GLY A 57 -4.66 -13.54 -4.24
N ARG A 58 -3.40 -13.15 -4.51
CA ARG A 58 -3.13 -11.97 -5.36
C ARG A 58 -3.61 -12.12 -6.81
N PRO A 59 -3.41 -13.26 -7.49
CA PRO A 59 -4.00 -13.50 -8.80
C PRO A 59 -5.53 -13.42 -8.77
N LEU A 60 -6.17 -14.12 -7.82
CA LEU A 60 -7.63 -14.19 -7.71
C LEU A 60 -8.27 -12.81 -7.47
N ILE A 61 -7.65 -11.97 -6.63
CA ILE A 61 -8.13 -10.61 -6.37
C ILE A 61 -8.10 -9.71 -7.61
N ARG A 62 -7.20 -9.96 -8.56
CA ARG A 62 -7.13 -9.16 -9.80
C ARG A 62 -8.18 -9.54 -10.83
N GLU A 63 -8.79 -10.71 -10.65
CA GLU A 63 -9.83 -11.26 -11.54
C GLU A 63 -11.25 -10.97 -11.02
N LEU A 64 -11.39 -10.52 -9.76
CA LEU A 64 -12.63 -10.04 -9.15
C LEU A 64 -12.90 -8.58 -9.54
#